data_AF-A0A7W0ZQ51-F1
#
_entry.id   AF-A0A7W0ZQ51-F1
#
_cell.length_a   1.000
_cell.length_b   1.000
_cell.length_c   1.000
_cell.angle_alpha   90.00
_cell.angle_beta   90.00
_cell.angle_gamma   90.00
#
_symmetry.space_group_name_H-M   'P 1'
#
loop_
_entity.id
_entity.type
_entity.pdbx_description
1 polymer ?
#
loop_
_entity_poly.entity_id
_entity_poly.type
_entity_poly.pdbx_seq_one_letter_code
_entity_poly.pdbx_strand_id
1 'polypeptide(L)'
;RSAVARDLETLLHGHFVASGPDTGLIVLLLDDRGGECLWRRAVQGMEAAARLGMPVAAILSQDAAQAIPTALTPAGRIVVASGNDSLPPLQALLFGAAALQKLTLAMIADAGVNPDLIRREEAPYREAAELVEDRPDW
;
A
#
# COMPACT_ATOMS: atom_id res chain seq x y z
N ARG A 1 9.23 1.67 -11.06
CA ARG A 1 9.58 0.83 -9.89
C ARG A 1 8.44 -0.15 -9.67
N SER A 2 8.71 -1.41 -9.31
CA SER A 2 7.66 -2.40 -9.05
C SER A 2 7.08 -2.20 -7.65
N ALA A 3 5.79 -2.45 -7.47
CA ALA A 3 5.12 -2.48 -6.17
C ALA A 3 4.66 -3.92 -5.89
N VAL A 4 4.78 -4.37 -4.64
CA VAL A 4 4.39 -5.72 -4.22
C VAL A 4 3.67 -5.67 -2.89
N ALA A 5 2.55 -6.39 -2.78
CA ALA A 5 1.86 -6.60 -1.52
C ALA A 5 2.36 -7.91 -0.87
N ARG A 6 2.58 -7.86 0.44
CA ARG A 6 2.98 -8.99 1.27
C ARG A 6 2.24 -8.93 2.59
N ASP A 7 1.90 -10.09 3.13
CA ASP A 7 1.43 -10.18 4.51
C ASP A 7 2.55 -9.78 5.47
N LEU A 8 2.16 -9.20 6.60
CA LEU A 8 3.10 -8.69 7.61
C LEU A 8 4.10 -9.75 8.07
N GLU A 9 3.62 -10.97 8.32
CA GLU A 9 4.50 -12.03 8.80
C GLU A 9 5.52 -12.42 7.72
N THR A 10 5.09 -12.53 6.47
CA THR A 10 5.99 -12.79 5.33
C THR A 10 7.07 -11.71 5.21
N LEU A 11 6.70 -10.43 5.35
CA LEU A 11 7.66 -9.32 5.28
C LEU A 11 8.79 -9.49 6.32
N LEU A 12 8.44 -9.91 7.53
CA LEU A 12 9.36 -10.06 8.66
C LEU A 12 10.30 -11.27 8.52
N HIS A 13 10.02 -12.22 7.63
CA HIS A 13 10.86 -13.41 7.37
C HIS A 13 11.94 -13.20 6.30
N GLY A 14 12.51 -11.99 6.24
CA GLY A 14 13.70 -11.71 5.40
C GLY A 14 13.44 -10.95 4.10
N HIS A 15 12.23 -10.44 3.87
CA HIS A 15 11.95 -9.65 2.66
C HIS A 15 12.55 -8.23 2.70
N PHE A 16 13.06 -7.79 3.86
CA PHE A 16 13.80 -6.53 3.96
C PHE A 16 15.22 -6.59 3.36
N VAL A 17 15.74 -7.76 2.98
CA VAL A 17 17.13 -7.92 2.50
C VAL A 17 17.45 -7.05 1.28
N ALA A 18 16.45 -6.77 0.43
CA ALA A 18 16.61 -5.93 -0.76
C ALA A 18 16.10 -4.49 -0.57
N SER A 19 15.74 -4.08 0.65
CA SER A 19 15.08 -2.80 0.94
C SER A 19 16.05 -1.78 1.54
N GLY A 20 15.83 -0.50 1.23
CA GLY A 20 16.63 0.61 1.73
C GLY A 20 15.97 1.97 1.55
N PRO A 21 16.72 3.09 1.61
CA PRO A 21 16.16 4.44 1.55
C PRO A 21 15.37 4.79 0.29
N ASP A 22 15.56 4.05 -0.79
CA ASP A 22 14.84 4.20 -2.07
C ASP A 22 13.57 3.35 -2.15
N THR A 23 13.29 2.53 -1.12
CA THR A 23 12.16 1.61 -1.03
C THR A 23 11.13 2.12 -0.04
N GLY A 24 9.93 2.46 -0.52
CA GLY A 24 8.82 2.88 0.34
C GLY A 24 8.06 1.70 0.95
N LEU A 25 7.60 1.84 2.19
CA LEU A 25 6.70 0.91 2.86
C LEU A 25 5.35 1.58 3.12
N ILE A 26 4.26 0.96 2.67
CA ILE A 26 2.90 1.36 3.01
C ILE A 26 2.28 0.23 3.82
N VAL A 27 1.93 0.49 5.08
CA VAL A 27 1.31 -0.49 5.97
C VAL A 27 -0.20 -0.31 5.97
N LEU A 28 -0.96 -1.39 5.73
CA LEU A 28 -2.42 -1.38 5.78
C LEU A 28 -2.88 -2.15 7.02
N LEU A 29 -3.46 -1.45 8.01
CA LEU A 29 -4.03 -2.03 9.24
C LEU A 29 -5.47 -1.56 9.39
N LEU A 30 -6.40 -2.27 8.76
CA LEU A 30 -7.79 -1.83 8.61
C LEU A 30 -8.80 -2.74 9.32
N ASP A 31 -8.36 -3.92 9.72
CA ASP A 31 -9.17 -4.94 10.35
C ASP A 31 -8.61 -5.25 11.73
N ASP A 32 -9.44 -5.06 12.75
CA ASP A 32 -9.03 -5.15 14.14
C ASP A 32 -9.15 -6.57 14.69
N ARG A 33 -9.55 -7.57 13.89
CA ARG A 33 -9.63 -9.00 14.31
C ARG A 33 -8.31 -9.58 14.81
N GLY A 34 -7.17 -8.99 14.46
CA GLY A 34 -5.84 -9.36 15.00
C GLY A 34 -5.43 -8.63 16.29
N GLY A 35 -6.19 -7.59 16.67
CA GLY A 35 -6.02 -6.78 17.87
C GLY A 35 -4.59 -6.27 18.10
N GLU A 36 -4.26 -6.04 19.37
CA GLU A 36 -2.97 -5.50 19.79
C GLU A 36 -1.76 -6.34 19.37
N CYS A 37 -1.91 -7.66 19.26
CA CYS A 37 -0.82 -8.54 18.87
C CYS A 37 -0.34 -8.21 17.44
N LEU A 38 -1.30 -8.04 16.53
CA LEU A 38 -1.03 -7.66 15.15
C LEU A 38 -0.43 -6.25 15.07
N TRP A 39 -0.91 -5.30 15.87
CA TRP A 39 -0.33 -3.95 15.92
C TRP A 39 1.09 -3.94 16.46
N ARG A 40 1.40 -4.69 17.54
CA ARG A 40 2.78 -4.83 18.04
C ARG A 40 3.70 -5.41 16.98
N ARG A 41 3.22 -6.41 16.23
CA ARG A 41 3.98 -7.00 15.13
C ARG A 41 4.21 -6.00 13.99
N ALA A 42 3.21 -5.18 13.68
CA ALA A 42 3.33 -4.12 12.68
C ALA A 42 4.35 -3.07 13.11
N VAL A 43 4.31 -2.64 14.38
CA VAL A 43 5.30 -1.73 14.96
C VAL A 43 6.72 -2.27 14.79
N GLN A 44 6.97 -3.54 15.10
CA GLN A 44 8.29 -4.17 14.90
C GLN A 44 8.75 -4.07 13.44
N GLY A 45 7.86 -4.33 12.48
CA GLY A 45 8.18 -4.20 11.06
C GLY A 45 8.46 -2.76 10.62
N MET A 46 7.69 -1.80 11.15
CA MET A 46 7.87 -0.38 10.86
C MET A 46 9.17 0.18 11.48
N GLU A 47 9.52 -0.25 12.69
CA GLU A 47 10.79 0.08 13.34
C GLU A 47 11.98 -0.47 12.55
N ALA A 48 11.89 -1.72 12.08
CA ALA A 48 12.90 -2.31 11.21
C ALA A 48 13.05 -1.52 9.89
N ALA A 49 11.94 -1.17 9.24
CA ALA A 49 11.95 -0.35 8.03
C ALA A 49 12.56 1.04 8.27
N ALA A 50 12.19 1.70 9.37
CA ALA A 50 12.76 2.98 9.77
C ALA A 50 14.28 2.89 10.00
N ARG A 51 14.75 1.77 10.59
CA ARG A 51 16.19 1.54 10.81
C ARG A 51 16.98 1.39 9.52
N LEU A 52 16.34 0.92 8.45
CA LEU A 52 16.87 0.82 7.09
C LEU A 52 16.73 2.14 6.29
N GLY A 53 16.17 3.20 6.91
CA GLY A 53 15.98 4.50 6.27
C GLY A 53 14.83 4.55 5.28
N MET A 54 13.93 3.56 5.28
CA MET A 54 12.78 3.51 4.38
C MET A 54 11.76 4.59 4.74
N PRO A 55 11.19 5.33 3.78
CA PRO A 55 10.01 6.16 4.04
C PRO A 55 8.80 5.26 4.29
N VAL A 56 8.17 5.43 5.47
CA VAL A 56 7.01 4.64 5.89
C VAL A 56 5.74 5.51 5.92
N ALA A 57 4.70 5.05 5.24
CA ALA A 57 3.34 5.57 5.31
C ALA A 57 2.37 4.48 5.78
N ALA A 58 1.16 4.86 6.21
CA ALA A 58 0.16 3.87 6.61
C ALA A 58 -1.28 4.26 6.26
N ILE A 59 -2.11 3.23 6.03
CA ILE A 59 -3.57 3.33 5.95
C ILE A 59 -4.14 2.52 7.12
N LEU A 60 -4.83 3.19 8.04
CA LEU A 60 -5.15 2.68 9.36
C LEU A 60 -6.66 2.76 9.67
N SER A 61 -7.18 1.78 10.41
CA SER A 61 -8.43 1.94 11.17
C SER A 61 -8.25 3.01 12.26
N GLN A 62 -9.34 3.49 12.84
CA GLN A 62 -9.27 4.46 13.96
C GLN A 62 -8.51 3.87 15.15
N ASP A 63 -8.77 2.61 15.49
CA ASP A 63 -8.13 1.95 16.63
C ASP A 63 -6.64 1.70 16.37
N ALA A 64 -6.29 1.21 15.17
CA ALA A 64 -4.89 1.08 14.77
C ALA A 64 -4.15 2.43 14.77
N ALA A 65 -4.82 3.52 14.37
CA ALA A 65 -4.22 4.86 14.40
C ALA A 65 -3.88 5.35 15.81
N GLN A 66 -4.58 4.89 16.84
CA GLN A 66 -4.24 5.17 18.23
C GLN A 66 -3.08 4.31 18.74
N ALA A 67 -3.00 3.05 18.29
CA ALA A 67 -1.98 2.12 18.71
C ALA A 67 -0.61 2.33 18.03
N ILE A 68 -0.59 2.80 16.78
CA ILE A 68 0.64 2.97 15.99
C ILE A 68 1.27 4.35 16.23
N PRO A 69 2.51 4.41 16.76
CA PRO A 69 3.20 5.68 17.03
C PRO A 69 3.34 6.58 15.81
N THR A 70 3.12 7.90 15.98
CA THR A 70 3.22 8.89 14.88
C THR A 70 4.59 8.96 14.24
N ALA A 71 5.65 8.76 15.03
CA ALA A 71 7.02 8.76 14.54
C ALA A 71 7.33 7.66 13.52
N LEU A 72 6.54 6.58 13.48
CA LEU A 72 6.76 5.46 12.56
C LEU A 72 6.11 5.66 11.18
N THR A 73 5.39 6.76 10.97
CA THR A 73 4.77 7.08 9.66
C THR A 73 5.23 8.45 9.13
N PRO A 74 6.55 8.67 8.92
CA PRO A 74 7.06 9.98 8.49
C PRO A 74 6.58 10.40 7.10
N ALA A 75 6.19 9.46 6.23
CA ALA A 75 5.65 9.76 4.91
C ALA A 75 4.13 10.02 4.91
N GLY A 76 3.49 10.00 6.08
CA GLY A 76 2.07 10.33 6.25
C GLY A 76 1.19 9.13 6.60
N ARG A 77 -0.06 9.44 6.96
CA ARG A 77 -1.07 8.46 7.37
C ARG A 77 -2.44 8.82 6.82
N ILE A 78 -3.20 7.80 6.40
CA ILE A 78 -4.62 7.91 6.07
C ILE A 78 -5.36 7.12 7.14
N VAL A 79 -6.22 7.79 7.91
CA VAL A 79 -7.09 7.12 8.88
C VAL A 79 -8.46 6.97 8.25
N VAL A 80 -8.91 5.74 8.12
CA VAL A 80 -10.21 5.39 7.57
C VAL A 80 -11.26 5.50 8.67
N ALA A 81 -12.36 6.19 8.38
CA ALA A 81 -13.45 6.34 9.33
C ALA A 81 -14.19 5.02 9.52
N SER A 82 -14.50 4.69 10.77
CA SER A 82 -15.44 3.63 11.11
C SER A 82 -16.87 4.15 10.91
N GLY A 83 -17.68 3.36 10.24
CA GLY A 83 -19.10 3.63 9.97
C GLY A 83 -19.99 2.65 10.72
N ASN A 84 -21.10 3.14 11.29
CA ASN A 84 -21.91 2.41 12.27
C ASN A 84 -22.75 1.25 11.70
N ASP A 85 -22.96 1.19 10.37
CA ASP A 85 -23.98 0.33 9.74
C ASP A 85 -23.43 -0.74 8.77
N SER A 86 -22.12 -1.01 8.79
CA SER A 86 -21.52 -2.00 7.88
C SER A 86 -20.84 -3.15 8.63
N LEU A 87 -20.87 -4.35 8.03
CA LEU A 87 -20.11 -5.50 8.53
C LEU A 87 -18.60 -5.14 8.58
N PRO A 88 -17.91 -5.31 9.73
CA PRO A 88 -16.53 -4.83 9.90
C PRO A 88 -15.54 -5.29 8.82
N PRO A 89 -15.54 -6.56 8.36
CA PRO A 89 -14.62 -6.99 7.29
C PRO A 89 -14.89 -6.30 5.96
N LEU A 90 -16.15 -6.01 5.65
CA LEU A 90 -16.54 -5.33 4.41
C LEU A 90 -16.09 -3.87 4.44
N GLN A 91 -16.18 -3.22 5.61
CA GLN A 91 -15.70 -1.86 5.80
C GLN A 91 -14.19 -1.75 5.59
N ALA A 92 -13.42 -2.62 6.26
CA ALA A 92 -11.97 -2.67 6.11
C ALA A 92 -11.57 -2.86 4.64
N LEU A 93 -12.23 -3.77 3.93
CA LEU A 93 -11.97 -4.05 2.53
C LEU A 93 -12.30 -2.86 1.62
N LEU A 94 -13.54 -2.34 1.68
CA LEU A 94 -14.00 -1.30 0.76
C LEU A 94 -13.30 0.03 0.99
N PHE A 95 -13.23 0.48 2.24
CA PHE A 95 -12.59 1.76 2.53
C PHE A 95 -11.07 1.70 2.41
N GLY A 96 -10.47 0.54 2.72
CA GLY A 96 -9.07 0.26 2.43
C GLY A 96 -8.74 0.36 0.95
N ALA A 97 -9.54 -0.31 0.11
CA ALA A 97 -9.38 -0.27 -1.34
C ALA A 97 -9.53 1.16 -1.87
N ALA A 98 -10.56 1.90 -1.42
CA ALA A 98 -10.75 3.29 -1.82
C ALA A 98 -9.58 4.20 -1.40
N ALA A 99 -9.07 4.05 -0.17
CA ALA A 99 -7.91 4.80 0.30
C ALA A 99 -6.65 4.49 -0.51
N LEU A 100 -6.40 3.20 -0.81
CA LEU A 100 -5.26 2.77 -1.61
C LEU A 100 -5.35 3.27 -3.06
N GLN A 101 -6.53 3.22 -3.66
CA GLN A 101 -6.79 3.78 -4.99
C GLN A 101 -6.51 5.28 -5.03
N LYS A 102 -7.02 6.04 -4.05
CA LYS A 102 -6.76 7.50 -3.95
C LYS A 102 -5.28 7.82 -3.76
N LEU A 103 -4.58 7.06 -2.91
CA LEU A 103 -3.13 7.22 -2.72
C LEU A 103 -2.39 6.98 -4.04
N THR A 104 -2.76 5.92 -4.75
CA THR A 104 -2.15 5.57 -6.04
C THR A 104 -2.38 6.67 -7.08
N LEU A 105 -3.59 7.21 -7.18
CA LEU A 105 -3.91 8.34 -8.06
C LEU A 105 -3.11 9.59 -7.70
N ALA A 106 -2.96 9.90 -6.41
CA ALA A 106 -2.16 11.03 -5.95
C ALA A 106 -0.67 10.87 -6.30
N MET A 107 -0.11 9.67 -6.12
CA MET A 107 1.28 9.36 -6.49
C MET A 107 1.51 9.45 -8.00
N ILE A 108 0.56 8.99 -8.80
CA ILE A 108 0.62 9.07 -10.26
C ILE A 108 0.52 10.52 -10.74
N ALA A 109 -0.38 11.31 -10.14
CA ALA A 109 -0.52 12.73 -10.43
C ALA A 109 0.77 13.50 -10.10
N ASP A 110 1.40 13.20 -8.96
CA ASP A 110 2.71 13.77 -8.58
C ASP A 110 3.82 13.36 -9.55
N ALA A 111 3.79 12.12 -10.04
CA ALA A 111 4.72 11.63 -11.06
C ALA A 111 4.45 12.18 -12.47
N GLY A 112 3.34 12.89 -12.70
CA GLY A 112 2.96 13.42 -14.02
C GLY A 112 2.63 12.33 -15.05
N VAL A 113 2.25 11.13 -14.61
CA VAL A 113 1.90 10.00 -15.48
C VAL A 113 0.38 9.94 -15.66
N ASN A 114 -0.11 9.58 -16.85
CA ASN A 114 -1.54 9.35 -17.05
C ASN A 114 -1.90 7.89 -16.68
N PRO A 115 -2.71 7.65 -15.64
CA PRO A 115 -3.06 6.29 -15.22
C PRO A 115 -3.94 5.56 -16.25
N ASP A 116 -4.73 6.30 -17.05
CA ASP A 116 -5.75 5.72 -17.94
C ASP A 116 -5.15 5.08 -19.19
N LEU A 117 -3.96 5.54 -19.59
CA LEU A 117 -3.31 5.04 -20.80
C LEU A 117 -2.50 3.77 -20.56
N ILE A 118 -2.25 3.38 -19.30
CA ILE A 118 -1.44 2.20 -18.96
C ILE A 118 -0.09 2.23 -19.72
N ARG A 119 0.51 3.42 -19.79
CA ARG A 119 1.76 3.70 -20.52
C ARG A 119 1.68 3.58 -22.04
N ARG A 120 0.50 3.42 -22.66
CA ARG A 120 0.33 3.37 -24.14
C ARG A 120 0.72 4.67 -24.86
N GLU A 121 1.00 5.74 -24.12
CA GLU A 121 1.69 6.94 -24.61
C GLU A 121 3.17 6.68 -24.97
N GLU A 122 3.81 5.68 -24.37
CA GLU A 122 5.18 5.24 -24.67
C GLU A 122 5.18 4.22 -25.82
N ALA A 123 6.02 4.43 -26.83
CA ALA A 123 6.07 3.58 -28.03
C ALA A 123 6.17 2.06 -27.73
N PRO A 124 7.05 1.59 -26.82
CA PRO A 124 7.16 0.16 -26.54
C PRO A 124 5.88 -0.48 -25.98
N TYR A 125 5.11 0.27 -25.19
CA TYR A 125 3.87 -0.22 -24.57
C TYR A 125 2.71 -0.22 -25.57
N ARG A 126 2.70 0.75 -26.48
CA ARG A 126 1.73 0.80 -27.58
C ARG A 126 1.93 -0.35 -28.57
N GLU A 127 3.17 -0.54 -29.02
CA GLU A 127 3.56 -1.64 -29.92
C GLU A 127 3.26 -3.01 -29.29
N ALA A 128 3.52 -3.17 -27.98
CA ALA A 128 3.19 -4.40 -27.27
C ALA A 128 1.67 -4.66 -27.18
N ALA A 129 0.85 -3.61 -27.05
CA ALA A 129 -0.61 -3.74 -27.04
C ALA A 129 -1.15 -4.15 -28.42
N GLU A 130 -0.66 -3.53 -29.50
CA GLU A 130 -1.00 -3.89 -30.89
C GLU A 130 -0.70 -5.37 -31.17
N LEU A 131 0.46 -5.88 -30.73
CA LEU A 131 0.83 -7.29 -30.89
C LEU A 131 -0.13 -8.29 -30.21
N VAL A 132 -0.87 -7.88 -29.17
CA VAL A 132 -1.79 -8.73 -28.41
C VAL A 132 -3.24 -8.52 -28.86
N GLU A 133 -3.63 -7.29 -29.16
CA GLU A 133 -5.00 -6.93 -29.57
C GLU A 133 -5.31 -7.34 -31.03
N ASP A 134 -4.32 -7.31 -31.93
CA ASP A 134 -4.48 -7.66 -33.35
C ASP A 134 -4.30 -9.16 -33.66
N ARG A 135 -4.11 -9.99 -32.63
CA ARG A 135 -3.99 -11.45 -32.80
C ARG A 135 -5.35 -12.13 -32.56
N PRO A 136 -6.00 -12.67 -33.60
CA PRO A 136 -7.31 -13.31 -33.49
C PRO A 136 -7.21 -14.81 -33.14
N ASP A 137 -6.13 -15.27 -32.52
CA ASP A 137 -5.83 -16.69 -32.27
C ASP A 137 -6.35 -17.21 -30.91
N TRP A 138 -7.46 -16.64 -30.43
CA TRP A 138 -8.37 -17.25 -29.45
C TRP A 138 -9.81 -17.31 -29.98
#